data_AF-A0A524EUK3-F1
#
_entry.id   AF-A0A524EUK3-F1
#
_cell.length_a   1.000
_cell.length_b   1.000
_cell.length_c   1.000
_cell.angle_alpha   90.00
_cell.angle_beta   90.00
_cell.angle_gamma   90.00
#
_symmetry.space_group_name_H-M   'P 1'
#
loop_
_entity.id
_entity.type
_entity.pdbx_description
1 polymer ?
#
loop_
_entity_poly.entity_id
_entity_poly.type
_entity_poly.pdbx_seq_one_letter_code
_entity_poly.pdbx_strand_id
1 'polypeptide(L)'
;MNNSSKSNPKPSLSKNKAFIVETIYLILIFIVMMLIFFDVIDTGFFLGQLRFSHWMGIIGALFIMVFAPIFYYLKRRYPKRYKILMQIHVFGFTTSFLLVSIHLAGQLNRPLQFYPDLGAGLALYIIVAILVITGYLHRYHPFNLGNKKSAPHFGRKLHVGLISGLYIVIIVHFAINFPI
;
A
#
# COMPACT_ATOMS: atom_id res chain seq x y z
N MET A 1 20.16 42.99 13.33
CA MET A 1 20.69 42.26 12.15
C MET A 1 19.76 41.10 11.84
N ASN A 2 18.93 41.22 10.79
CA ASN A 2 18.01 40.17 10.35
C ASN A 2 18.73 39.23 9.36
N ASN A 3 19.16 38.06 9.82
CA ASN A 3 19.62 36.99 8.95
C ASN A 3 18.40 36.34 8.29
N SER A 4 17.92 36.93 7.18
CA SER A 4 16.99 36.25 6.29
C SER A 4 17.75 35.15 5.55
N SER A 5 17.83 33.96 6.17
CA SER A 5 18.35 32.79 5.47
C SER A 5 17.45 32.53 4.25
N LYS A 6 17.92 32.89 3.06
CA LYS A 6 17.29 32.52 1.79
C LYS A 6 17.24 31.00 1.76
N SER A 7 16.08 30.42 2.09
CA SER A 7 15.89 28.98 2.03
C SER A 7 15.99 28.57 0.56
N ASN A 8 16.96 27.73 0.23
CA ASN A 8 17.08 27.17 -1.11
C ASN A 8 15.73 26.58 -1.55
N PRO A 9 15.30 26.86 -2.79
CA PRO A 9 14.03 26.35 -3.28
C PRO A 9 14.02 24.84 -3.22
N LYS A 10 12.95 24.25 -2.69
CA LYS A 10 12.77 22.79 -2.69
C LYS A 10 12.86 22.31 -4.15
N PRO A 11 13.58 21.20 -4.43
CA PRO A 11 13.68 20.66 -5.77
C PRO A 11 12.28 20.35 -6.32
N SER A 12 12.07 20.60 -7.61
CA SER A 12 10.84 20.25 -8.30
C SER A 12 10.54 18.75 -8.16
N LEU A 13 9.25 18.38 -8.18
CA LEU A 13 8.81 16.99 -8.01
C LEU A 13 9.51 16.03 -9.00
N SER A 14 9.70 16.48 -10.24
CA SER A 14 10.43 15.79 -11.32
C SER A 14 11.93 15.57 -11.07
N LYS A 15 12.52 16.23 -10.07
CA LYS A 15 13.92 16.02 -9.67
C LYS A 15 14.05 15.11 -8.44
N ASN A 16 12.92 14.74 -7.82
CA ASN A 16 12.92 13.85 -6.67
C ASN A 16 12.95 12.39 -7.15
N LYS A 17 14.15 11.78 -7.12
CA LYS A 17 14.36 10.38 -7.53
C LYS A 17 13.43 9.40 -6.82
N ALA A 18 13.15 9.60 -5.53
CA ALA A 18 12.26 8.72 -4.77
C ALA A 18 10.81 8.80 -5.27
N PHE A 19 10.33 10.00 -5.60
CA PHE A 19 9.01 10.19 -6.20
C PHE A 19 8.89 9.45 -7.53
N ILE A 20 9.88 9.62 -8.42
CA ILE A 20 9.90 8.97 -9.74
C ILE A 20 9.91 7.45 -9.59
N VAL A 21 10.82 6.91 -8.77
CA VAL A 21 10.91 5.45 -8.55
C VAL A 21 9.59 4.90 -8.01
N GLU A 22 8.98 5.57 -7.03
CA GLU A 22 7.70 5.14 -6.47
C GLU A 22 6.57 5.20 -7.50
N THR A 23 6.53 6.25 -8.33
CA THR A 23 5.53 6.40 -9.41
C THR A 23 5.67 5.26 -10.41
N ILE A 24 6.89 4.99 -10.88
CA ILE A 24 7.19 3.91 -11.80
C ILE A 24 6.79 2.58 -11.17
N TYR A 25 7.04 2.39 -9.87
CA TYR A 25 6.67 1.16 -9.19
C TYR A 25 5.16 0.97 -9.12
N LEU A 26 4.38 2.02 -8.82
CA LEU A 26 2.91 1.96 -8.85
C LEU A 26 2.37 1.64 -10.26
N ILE A 27 2.97 2.22 -11.30
CA ILE A 27 2.63 1.90 -12.70
C ILE A 27 2.93 0.43 -13.00
N LEU A 28 4.09 -0.07 -12.56
CA LEU A 28 4.45 -1.48 -12.72
C LEU A 28 3.45 -2.40 -12.02
N ILE A 29 3.01 -2.06 -10.81
CA ILE A 29 1.96 -2.82 -10.09
C ILE A 29 0.69 -2.90 -10.92
N PHE A 30 0.25 -1.78 -11.49
CA PHE A 30 -0.93 -1.74 -12.33
C PHE A 30 -0.77 -2.61 -13.59
N ILE A 31 0.40 -2.53 -14.26
CA ILE A 31 0.70 -3.37 -15.43
C ILE A 31 0.66 -4.85 -15.06
N VAL A 32 1.33 -5.26 -13.97
CA VAL A 32 1.31 -6.65 -13.50
C VAL A 32 -0.12 -7.12 -13.21
N MET A 33 -0.93 -6.28 -12.56
CA MET A 33 -2.33 -6.57 -12.28
C MET A 33 -3.14 -6.80 -13.57
N MET A 34 -2.93 -5.97 -14.60
CA MET A 34 -3.57 -6.13 -15.91
C MET A 34 -3.11 -7.41 -16.61
N LEU A 35 -1.81 -7.72 -16.60
CA LEU A 35 -1.28 -8.93 -17.23
C LEU A 35 -1.84 -10.21 -16.58
N ILE A 36 -2.03 -10.23 -15.26
CA ILE A 36 -2.68 -11.35 -14.57
C ILE A 36 -4.18 -11.40 -14.91
N PHE A 37 -4.86 -10.24 -14.97
CA PHE A 37 -6.28 -10.16 -15.28
C PHE A 37 -6.61 -10.67 -16.68
N PHE A 38 -5.75 -10.38 -17.68
CA PHE A 38 -5.88 -10.87 -19.05
C PHE A 38 -5.24 -12.25 -19.29
N ASP A 39 -4.93 -12.98 -18.21
CA ASP A 39 -4.37 -14.34 -18.27
C ASP A 39 -3.04 -14.46 -19.02
N VAL A 40 -2.27 -13.36 -19.11
CA VAL A 40 -0.90 -13.37 -19.67
C VAL A 40 0.10 -13.95 -18.67
N ILE A 41 -0.17 -13.77 -17.37
CA ILE A 41 0.62 -14.32 -16.26
C ILE A 41 -0.27 -15.25 -15.44
N ASP A 42 0.02 -16.54 -15.49
CA ASP A 42 -0.68 -17.53 -14.66
C ASP A 42 -0.25 -17.42 -13.19
N THR A 43 -1.22 -17.17 -12.31
CA THR A 43 -1.06 -17.15 -10.85
C THR A 43 -1.89 -18.23 -10.15
N GLY A 44 -2.43 -19.13 -10.96
CA GLY A 44 -3.41 -20.13 -10.57
C GLY A 44 -2.83 -21.46 -10.12
N PHE A 45 -1.54 -21.69 -10.34
CA PHE A 45 -0.83 -22.88 -9.87
C PHE A 45 -0.82 -22.99 -8.34
N PHE A 46 -0.71 -24.22 -7.84
CA PHE A 46 -0.71 -24.52 -6.42
C PHE A 46 0.72 -24.57 -5.86
N LEU A 47 0.89 -24.03 -4.65
CA LEU A 47 2.06 -24.22 -3.80
C LEU A 47 1.58 -24.81 -2.48
N GLY A 48 1.77 -26.12 -2.31
CA GLY A 48 1.14 -26.85 -1.19
C GLY A 48 -0.38 -26.87 -1.34
N GLN A 49 -1.10 -26.44 -0.29
CA GLN A 49 -2.57 -26.49 -0.24
C GLN A 49 -3.26 -25.25 -0.84
N LEU A 50 -2.50 -24.20 -1.17
CA LEU A 50 -3.06 -22.91 -1.62
C LEU A 50 -2.54 -22.54 -3.01
N ARG A 51 -3.37 -21.85 -3.80
CA ARG A 51 -2.93 -21.21 -5.05
C ARG A 51 -1.88 -20.14 -4.75
N PHE A 52 -0.93 -19.94 -5.67
CA PHE A 52 0.11 -18.92 -5.55
C PHE A 52 -0.45 -17.54 -5.22
N SER A 53 -1.55 -17.13 -5.86
CA SER A 53 -2.23 -15.87 -5.58
C SER A 53 -2.66 -15.72 -4.10
N HIS A 54 -3.04 -16.80 -3.40
CA HIS A 54 -3.33 -16.73 -1.95
C HIS A 54 -2.07 -16.51 -1.12
N TRP A 55 -0.95 -17.18 -1.46
CA TRP A 55 0.32 -16.94 -0.77
C TRP A 55 0.75 -15.49 -0.86
N MET A 56 0.57 -14.85 -2.03
CA MET A 56 0.87 -13.42 -2.20
C MET A 56 0.00 -12.57 -1.27
N GLY A 57 -1.31 -12.86 -1.20
CA GLY A 57 -2.23 -12.19 -0.28
C GLY A 57 -1.82 -12.34 1.19
N ILE A 58 -1.48 -13.56 1.62
CA ILE A 58 -1.04 -13.87 3.00
C ILE A 58 0.24 -13.12 3.35
N ILE A 59 1.27 -13.19 2.49
CA ILE A 59 2.55 -12.53 2.74
C ILE A 59 2.37 -11.01 2.83
N GLY A 60 1.60 -10.42 1.91
CA GLY A 60 1.30 -8.99 1.91
C GLY A 60 0.50 -8.56 3.14
N ALA A 61 -0.53 -9.31 3.52
CA ALA A 61 -1.34 -9.02 4.69
C ALA A 61 -0.54 -9.14 5.99
N LEU A 62 0.25 -10.21 6.15
CA LEU A 62 1.13 -10.40 7.32
C LEU A 62 2.14 -9.27 7.45
N PHE A 63 2.77 -8.86 6.35
CA PHE A 63 3.67 -7.72 6.36
C PHE A 63 2.97 -6.46 6.88
N ILE A 64 1.78 -6.13 6.35
CA ILE A 64 1.03 -4.94 6.78
C ILE A 64 0.66 -5.01 8.27
N MET A 65 0.13 -6.15 8.73
CA MET A 65 -0.28 -6.36 10.11
C MET A 65 0.89 -6.26 11.10
N VAL A 66 2.08 -6.71 10.71
CA VAL A 66 3.24 -6.67 11.60
C VAL A 66 3.97 -5.32 11.51
N PHE A 67 4.24 -4.83 10.30
CA PHE A 67 5.07 -3.64 10.11
C PHE A 67 4.34 -2.33 10.39
N ALA A 68 3.01 -2.24 10.25
CA ALA A 68 2.28 -1.02 10.61
C ALA A 68 2.50 -0.59 12.08
N PRO A 69 2.27 -1.45 13.09
CA PRO A 69 2.43 -1.10 14.50
C PRO A 69 3.91 -0.95 14.85
N ILE A 70 4.78 -1.80 14.31
CA ILE A 70 6.23 -1.69 14.48
C ILE A 70 6.72 -0.33 13.99
N PHE A 71 6.33 0.11 12.80
CA PHE A 71 6.71 1.43 12.28
C PHE A 71 6.17 2.55 13.17
N TYR A 72 4.92 2.46 13.62
CA TYR A 72 4.32 3.45 14.52
C TYR A 72 5.11 3.60 15.82
N TYR A 73 5.58 2.49 16.39
CA TYR A 73 6.39 2.48 17.60
C TYR A 73 7.83 2.97 17.34
N LEU A 74 8.52 2.38 16.35
CA LEU A 74 9.92 2.65 16.05
C LEU A 74 10.16 4.10 15.63
N LYS A 75 9.24 4.74 14.90
CA LYS A 75 9.40 6.14 14.49
C LYS A 75 9.44 7.11 15.69
N ARG A 76 8.79 6.74 16.80
CA ARG A 76 8.80 7.50 18.06
C ARG A 76 10.03 7.19 18.89
N ARG A 77 10.40 5.91 18.97
CA ARG A 77 11.55 5.45 19.76
C ARG A 77 12.89 5.89 19.17
N TYR A 78 13.02 5.92 17.85
CA TYR A 78 14.27 6.16 17.13
C TYR A 78 14.15 7.28 16.09
N PRO A 79 13.94 8.55 16.50
CA PRO A 79 13.76 9.67 15.58
C PRO A 79 14.98 9.90 14.66
N LYS A 80 16.19 9.59 15.14
CA LYS A 80 17.44 9.65 14.33
C LYS A 80 17.42 8.71 13.12
N ARG A 81 16.64 7.62 13.18
CA ARG A 81 16.50 6.62 12.10
C ARG A 81 15.25 6.83 11.24
N TYR A 82 14.51 7.92 11.45
CA TYR A 82 13.23 8.17 10.80
C TYR A 82 13.31 8.09 9.27
N LYS A 83 14.38 8.60 8.65
CA LYS A 83 14.54 8.58 7.19
C LYS A 83 14.56 7.16 6.62
N ILE A 84 15.30 6.25 7.26
CA ILE A 84 15.41 4.84 6.85
C ILE A 84 14.08 4.13 7.15
N LEU A 85 13.52 4.33 8.35
CA LEU A 85 12.22 3.75 8.71
C LEU A 85 11.12 4.17 7.72
N MET A 86 11.14 5.42 7.26
CA MET A 86 10.19 5.93 6.26
C MET A 86 10.42 5.29 4.89
N GLN A 87 11.67 5.07 4.48
CA GLN A 87 11.96 4.36 3.22
C GLN A 87 11.45 2.92 3.27
N ILE A 88 11.73 2.20 4.37
CA ILE A 88 11.24 0.83 4.59
C ILE A 88 9.70 0.81 4.62
N HIS A 89 9.09 1.76 5.33
CA HIS A 89 7.63 1.86 5.40
C HIS A 89 7.01 2.05 4.01
N VAL A 90 7.51 3.01 3.23
CA VAL A 90 6.89 3.26 1.92
C VAL A 90 7.14 2.09 0.98
N PHE A 91 8.40 1.67 0.83
CA PHE A 91 8.75 0.59 -0.07
C PHE A 91 8.05 -0.72 0.31
N GLY A 92 8.11 -1.11 1.58
CA GLY A 92 7.50 -2.36 2.04
C GLY A 92 5.98 -2.37 1.92
N PHE A 93 5.30 -1.24 2.15
CA PHE A 93 3.84 -1.17 1.99
C PHE A 93 3.44 -1.15 0.51
N THR A 94 4.21 -0.51 -0.38
CA THR A 94 3.98 -0.59 -1.83
C THR A 94 4.25 -1.99 -2.37
N THR A 95 5.29 -2.67 -1.89
CA THR A 95 5.50 -4.09 -2.21
C THR A 95 4.37 -4.97 -1.68
N SER A 96 3.87 -4.72 -0.47
CA SER A 96 2.70 -5.44 0.06
C SER A 96 1.46 -5.20 -0.79
N PHE A 97 1.27 -3.97 -1.27
CA PHE A 97 0.20 -3.64 -2.20
C PHE A 97 0.33 -4.41 -3.52
N LEU A 98 1.53 -4.54 -4.10
CA LEU A 98 1.76 -5.42 -5.25
C LEU A 98 1.26 -6.85 -4.98
N LEU A 99 1.65 -7.43 -3.84
CA LEU A 99 1.27 -8.81 -3.51
C LEU A 99 -0.24 -8.97 -3.34
N VAL A 100 -0.90 -7.99 -2.70
CA VAL A 100 -2.37 -7.98 -2.55
C VAL A 100 -3.06 -7.75 -3.91
N SER A 101 -2.48 -6.95 -4.82
CA SER A 101 -2.98 -6.79 -6.19
C SER A 101 -2.86 -8.08 -7.01
N ILE A 102 -1.73 -8.80 -6.88
CA ILE A 102 -1.56 -10.12 -7.50
C ILE A 102 -2.61 -11.10 -6.98
N HIS A 103 -2.86 -11.09 -5.66
CA HIS A 103 -3.92 -11.88 -5.05
C HIS A 103 -5.28 -11.57 -5.69
N LEU A 104 -5.71 -10.29 -5.67
CA LEU A 104 -7.00 -9.90 -6.23
C LEU A 104 -7.12 -10.24 -7.72
N ALA A 105 -6.11 -9.92 -8.53
CA ALA A 105 -6.14 -10.21 -9.96
C ALA A 105 -6.28 -11.73 -10.23
N GLY A 106 -5.56 -12.57 -9.49
CA GLY A 106 -5.68 -14.02 -9.60
C GLY A 106 -7.00 -14.60 -9.08
N GLN A 107 -7.71 -13.87 -8.22
CA GLN A 107 -9.09 -14.19 -7.80
C GLN A 107 -10.11 -13.81 -8.88
N LEU A 108 -9.92 -12.67 -9.54
CA LEU A 108 -10.79 -12.18 -10.62
C LEU A 108 -10.62 -12.98 -11.92
N ASN A 109 -9.41 -13.49 -12.18
CA ASN A 109 -9.12 -14.41 -13.28
C ASN A 109 -9.47 -15.88 -12.93
N ARG A 110 -10.56 -16.10 -12.19
CA ARG A 110 -11.09 -17.46 -12.00
C ARG A 110 -12.20 -17.73 -13.00
N PRO A 111 -12.32 -18.97 -13.50
CA PRO A 111 -13.50 -19.36 -14.26
C PRO A 111 -14.78 -19.07 -13.47
N LEU A 112 -15.86 -18.73 -14.18
CA LEU A 112 -17.14 -18.35 -13.56
C LEU A 112 -17.68 -19.41 -12.58
N GLN A 113 -17.37 -20.69 -12.80
CA GLN A 113 -17.81 -21.78 -11.90
C GLN A 113 -17.09 -21.76 -10.54
N PHE A 114 -15.94 -21.10 -10.43
CA PHE A 114 -15.12 -20.99 -9.22
C PHE A 114 -14.91 -19.53 -8.79
N TYR A 115 -15.79 -18.64 -9.22
CA TYR A 115 -15.70 -17.22 -8.92
C TYR A 115 -15.88 -17.00 -7.41
N PRO A 116 -14.97 -16.26 -6.75
CA PRO A 116 -15.00 -16.11 -5.30
C PRO A 116 -16.08 -15.11 -4.89
N ASP A 117 -16.58 -15.26 -3.66
CA ASP A 117 -17.29 -14.15 -3.02
C ASP A 117 -16.28 -13.04 -2.69
N LEU A 118 -16.39 -11.94 -3.42
CA LEU A 118 -15.45 -10.83 -3.31
C LEU A 118 -15.61 -10.04 -2.01
N GLY A 119 -16.75 -10.13 -1.31
CA GLY A 119 -17.19 -9.19 -0.26
C GLY A 119 -16.08 -8.54 0.57
N ALA A 120 -15.57 -9.25 1.58
CA ALA A 120 -14.54 -8.71 2.46
C ALA A 120 -13.17 -8.53 1.77
N GLY A 121 -12.84 -9.35 0.77
CA GLY A 121 -11.56 -9.29 0.05
C GLY A 121 -11.41 -8.01 -0.80
N LEU A 122 -12.48 -7.61 -1.50
CA LEU A 122 -12.52 -6.37 -2.26
C LEU A 122 -12.48 -5.15 -1.33
N ALA A 123 -13.20 -5.19 -0.21
CA ALA A 123 -13.15 -4.13 0.80
C ALA A 123 -11.72 -3.93 1.33
N LEU A 124 -11.00 -5.02 1.62
CA LEU A 124 -9.58 -4.97 2.01
C LEU A 124 -8.72 -4.33 0.94
N TYR A 125 -8.87 -4.76 -0.32
CA TYR A 125 -8.10 -4.20 -1.42
C TYR A 125 -8.31 -2.69 -1.55
N ILE A 126 -9.57 -2.23 -1.49
CA ILE A 126 -9.90 -0.80 -1.55
C ILE A 126 -9.25 -0.04 -0.39
N ILE A 127 -9.31 -0.57 0.83
CA ILE A 127 -8.68 0.06 2.00
C ILE A 127 -7.16 0.17 1.80
N VAL A 128 -6.48 -0.90 1.37
CA VAL A 128 -5.03 -0.88 1.13
C VAL A 128 -4.67 0.08 -0.01
N ALA A 129 -5.45 0.09 -1.11
CA ALA A 129 -5.25 1.03 -2.21
C ALA A 129 -5.35 2.49 -1.73
N ILE A 130 -6.37 2.82 -0.94
CA ILE A 130 -6.51 4.18 -0.37
C ILE A 130 -5.38 4.48 0.61
N LEU A 131 -4.91 3.51 1.42
CA LEU A 131 -3.76 3.69 2.31
C LEU A 131 -2.48 4.03 1.53
N VAL A 132 -2.21 3.33 0.43
CA VAL A 132 -1.06 3.59 -0.44
C VAL A 132 -1.18 4.95 -1.10
N ILE A 133 -2.35 5.29 -1.66
CA ILE A 133 -2.61 6.59 -2.29
C ILE A 133 -2.43 7.71 -1.26
N THR A 134 -3.07 7.62 -0.10
CA THR A 134 -2.97 8.65 0.94
C THR A 134 -1.54 8.78 1.49
N GLY A 135 -0.83 7.67 1.66
CA GLY A 135 0.58 7.66 2.07
C GLY A 135 1.49 8.33 1.04
N TYR A 136 1.29 8.01 -0.25
CA TYR A 136 2.00 8.61 -1.37
C TYR A 136 1.79 10.13 -1.44
N LEU A 137 0.53 10.57 -1.35
CA LEU A 137 0.16 11.98 -1.36
C LEU A 137 0.74 12.73 -0.16
N HIS A 138 0.72 12.12 1.03
CA HIS A 138 1.27 12.70 2.24
C HIS A 138 2.80 12.81 2.21
N ARG A 139 3.48 11.89 1.50
CA ARG A 139 4.94 11.91 1.40
C ARG A 139 5.45 12.93 0.39
N TYR A 140 4.83 13.00 -0.78
CA TYR A 140 5.37 13.76 -1.91
C TYR A 140 4.65 15.06 -2.20
N HIS A 141 3.42 15.23 -1.70
CA HIS A 141 2.59 16.42 -1.96
C HIS A 141 2.55 16.82 -3.45
N PRO A 142 2.24 15.90 -4.39
CA PRO A 142 2.29 16.20 -5.82
C PRO A 142 1.32 17.32 -6.23
N PHE A 143 0.20 17.46 -5.52
CA PHE A 143 -0.86 18.44 -5.79
C PHE A 143 -0.79 19.65 -4.86
N ASN A 144 0.41 20.13 -4.52
CA ASN A 144 0.58 21.31 -3.66
C ASN A 144 0.20 22.60 -4.43
N LEU A 145 -1.11 22.75 -4.72
CA LEU A 145 -1.75 23.92 -5.32
C LEU A 145 -1.71 25.08 -4.32
N GLY A 146 -0.58 25.77 -4.22
CA GLY A 146 -0.45 27.15 -3.71
C GLY A 146 -0.78 27.46 -2.24
N ASN A 147 -1.65 26.70 -1.57
CA ASN A 147 -2.18 27.02 -0.25
C ASN A 147 -1.51 26.19 0.85
N LYS A 148 -0.44 26.76 1.39
CA LYS A 148 0.45 26.23 2.45
C LYS A 148 -0.20 25.79 3.77
N LYS A 149 -1.52 25.78 3.95
CA LYS A 149 -2.14 25.63 5.29
C LYS A 149 -3.20 24.53 5.50
N SER A 150 -3.88 23.98 4.49
CA SER A 150 -5.12 23.21 4.77
C SER A 150 -5.16 21.71 4.43
N ALA A 151 -4.24 21.14 3.65
CA ALA A 151 -4.40 19.74 3.20
C ALA A 151 -3.82 18.60 4.09
N PRO A 152 -2.87 18.79 5.04
CA PRO A 152 -2.19 17.63 5.66
C PRO A 152 -2.98 16.93 6.78
N HIS A 153 -3.95 17.60 7.41
CA HIS A 153 -4.62 17.04 8.59
C HIS A 153 -5.66 15.98 8.27
N PHE A 154 -6.51 16.19 7.25
CA PHE A 154 -7.54 15.22 6.89
C PHE A 154 -6.93 13.94 6.33
N GLY A 155 -5.97 14.05 5.39
CA GLY A 155 -5.29 12.89 4.82
C GLY A 155 -4.58 12.03 5.88
N ARG A 156 -3.97 12.66 6.88
CA ARG A 156 -3.37 11.93 8.02
C ARG A 156 -4.42 11.24 8.89
N LYS A 157 -5.53 11.91 9.22
CA LYS A 157 -6.63 11.30 9.99
C LYS A 157 -7.24 10.13 9.25
N LEU A 158 -7.50 10.29 7.95
CA LEU A 158 -8.01 9.24 7.07
C LEU A 158 -7.05 8.06 7.02
N HIS A 159 -5.75 8.29 6.78
CA HIS A 159 -4.76 7.23 6.72
C HIS A 159 -4.69 6.42 8.03
N VAL A 160 -4.70 7.08 9.19
CA VAL A 160 -4.70 6.39 10.50
C VAL A 160 -6.03 5.66 10.75
N GLY A 161 -7.17 6.26 10.39
CA GLY A 161 -8.48 5.63 10.50
C GLY A 161 -8.61 4.37 9.63
N LEU A 162 -8.11 4.44 8.40
CA LEU A 162 -8.07 3.31 7.46
C LEU A 162 -7.20 2.16 7.97
N ILE A 163 -6.09 2.43 8.64
CA ILE A 163 -5.31 1.35 9.30
C ILE A 163 -6.19 0.66 10.34
N SER A 164 -6.95 1.39 11.16
CA SER A 164 -7.81 0.77 12.17
C SER A 164 -8.90 -0.09 11.52
N GLY A 165 -9.55 0.42 10.48
CA GLY A 165 -10.53 -0.34 9.69
C GLY A 165 -9.94 -1.57 9.03
N LEU A 166 -8.71 -1.47 8.50
CA LEU A 166 -7.99 -2.59 7.87
C LEU A 166 -7.87 -3.78 8.82
N TYR A 167 -7.52 -3.56 10.09
CA TYR A 167 -7.37 -4.66 11.06
C TYR A 167 -8.69 -5.39 11.29
N ILE A 168 -9.78 -4.65 11.44
CA ILE A 168 -11.11 -5.23 11.65
C ILE A 168 -11.50 -6.09 10.45
N VAL A 169 -11.37 -5.54 9.24
CA VAL A 169 -11.76 -6.25 8.02
C VAL A 169 -10.83 -7.45 7.76
N ILE A 170 -9.53 -7.37 8.07
CA ILE A 170 -8.60 -8.50 7.88
C ILE A 170 -9.02 -9.66 8.79
N ILE A 171 -9.33 -9.39 10.06
CA ILE A 171 -9.75 -10.43 11.01
C ILE A 171 -11.03 -11.11 10.52
N VAL A 172 -12.03 -10.33 10.09
CA VAL A 172 -13.29 -10.86 9.54
C VAL A 172 -13.04 -11.68 8.27
N HIS A 173 -12.25 -11.15 7.33
CA HIS A 173 -11.92 -11.84 6.09
C HIS A 173 -11.21 -13.18 6.36
N PHE A 174 -10.24 -13.19 7.29
CA PHE A 174 -9.54 -14.41 7.67
C PHE A 174 -10.48 -15.42 8.32
N ALA A 175 -11.31 -15.00 9.27
CA ALA A 175 -12.25 -15.88 9.97
C ALA A 175 -13.27 -16.55 9.03
N ILE A 176 -13.74 -15.83 8.00
CA ILE A 176 -14.70 -16.37 7.02
C ILE A 176 -14.02 -17.34 6.03
N ASN A 177 -12.79 -17.04 5.61
CA ASN A 177 -12.13 -17.76 4.52
C ASN A 177 -11.20 -18.90 4.99
N PHE A 178 -10.87 -18.94 6.28
CA PHE A 178 -10.10 -20.01 6.90
C PHE A 178 -10.86 -20.55 8.12
N PRO A 179 -11.99 -21.26 7.92
CA PRO A 179 -12.64 -21.95 9.02
C PRO A 179 -11.67 -23.01 9.56
N ILE A 180 -11.35 -22.89 10.85
CA ILE A 180 -10.61 -23.89 11.62
C ILE A 180 -11.55 -25.08 11.87
#